data_AF-A0A223NXE1-F1
#
_entry.id   AF-A0A223NXE1-F1
#
_cell.length_a   1.000
_cell.length_b   1.000
_cell.length_c   1.000
_cell.angle_alpha   90.00
_cell.angle_beta   90.00
_cell.angle_gamma   90.00
#
_symmetry.space_group_name_H-M   'P 1'
#
loop_
_entity.id
_entity.type
_entity.pdbx_description
1 polymer ?
#
loop_
_entity_poly.entity_id
_entity_poly.type
_entity_poly.pdbx_seq_one_letter_code
_entity_poly.pdbx_strand_id
1 'polypeptide(L)'
;MENQTELYKATEAQHLIVSIRAMNPCKARTEAVLQLQKQAENWITENAHLGIYIKGNVPSSKNSKEIGMYKKYVPDPDNPMNTKGILKEFHTLQDSATTKEYRLVSRPQWIDNKRKFKSLSEGLKMPLNVEFTFIRDSMRRFDYHNAVQVCADVMVECGYITDDETCYLKPVFGEVFYSKSLAGVVMKVLK
;
A
#
# COMPACT_ATOMS: atom_id res chain seq x y z
N MET A 1 -32.77 -27.73 -20.70
CA MET A 1 -31.29 -27.77 -20.82
C MET A 1 -30.59 -27.22 -19.58
N GLU A 2 -31.16 -26.25 -18.85
CA GLU A 2 -30.58 -25.68 -17.62
C GLU A 2 -30.30 -26.72 -16.52
N ASN A 3 -31.17 -27.71 -16.37
CA ASN A 3 -31.06 -28.73 -15.32
C ASN A 3 -29.82 -29.64 -15.45
N GLN A 4 -29.38 -29.95 -16.69
CA GLN A 4 -28.16 -30.75 -16.90
C GLN A 4 -26.89 -29.95 -16.65
N THR A 5 -26.90 -28.64 -16.92
CA THR A 5 -25.77 -27.75 -16.67
C THR A 5 -25.56 -27.51 -15.17
N GLU A 6 -26.65 -27.37 -14.41
CA GLU A 6 -26.58 -27.26 -12.95
C GLU A 6 -26.14 -28.57 -12.29
N LEU A 7 -26.63 -29.72 -12.78
CA LEU A 7 -26.19 -31.02 -12.29
C LEU A 7 -24.69 -31.25 -12.53
N TYR A 8 -24.17 -30.85 -13.70
CA TYR A 8 -22.76 -30.95 -14.06
C TYR A 8 -21.86 -30.06 -13.19
N LYS A 9 -22.29 -28.82 -12.94
CA LYS A 9 -21.60 -27.89 -12.01
C LYS A 9 -21.59 -28.45 -10.59
N ALA A 10 -22.66 -29.12 -10.16
CA ALA A 10 -22.74 -29.74 -8.84
C ALA A 10 -21.82 -30.96 -8.69
N THR A 11 -21.71 -31.82 -9.71
CA THR A 11 -20.76 -32.95 -9.70
C THR A 11 -19.31 -32.50 -9.80
N GLU A 12 -18.99 -31.46 -10.59
CA GLU A 12 -17.66 -30.86 -10.63
C GLU A 12 -17.27 -30.27 -9.26
N ALA A 13 -18.20 -29.55 -8.61
CA ALA A 13 -17.98 -29.01 -7.28
C ALA A 13 -17.75 -30.12 -6.23
N GLN A 14 -18.51 -31.21 -6.29
CA GLN A 14 -18.32 -32.36 -5.40
C GLN A 14 -16.98 -33.07 -5.64
N HIS A 15 -16.59 -33.27 -6.89
CA HIS A 15 -15.28 -33.84 -7.23
C HIS A 15 -14.13 -32.95 -6.71
N LEU A 16 -14.24 -31.64 -6.88
CA LEU A 16 -13.26 -30.68 -6.37
C LEU A 16 -13.16 -30.73 -4.83
N ILE A 17 -14.29 -30.81 -4.12
CA ILE A 17 -14.33 -30.92 -2.65
C ILE A 17 -13.67 -32.22 -2.16
N VAL A 18 -13.92 -33.35 -2.84
CA VAL A 18 -13.31 -34.64 -2.50
C VAL A 18 -11.80 -34.60 -2.76
N SER A 19 -11.36 -34.02 -3.86
CA SER A 19 -9.93 -33.86 -4.17
C SER A 19 -9.21 -32.93 -3.19
N ILE A 20 -9.82 -31.81 -2.79
CA ILE A 20 -9.26 -30.88 -1.78
C ILE A 20 -9.16 -31.58 -0.41
N ARG A 21 -10.15 -32.40 -0.03
CA ARG A 21 -10.12 -33.20 1.22
C ARG A 21 -9.07 -34.31 1.19
N ALA A 22 -8.72 -34.83 0.01
CA ALA A 22 -7.69 -35.85 -0.19
C ALA A 22 -6.27 -35.25 -0.29
N MET A 23 -6.12 -33.93 -0.44
CA MET A 23 -4.82 -33.28 -0.47
C MET A 23 -4.24 -33.11 0.93
N ASN A 24 -2.92 -33.35 1.05
CA ASN A 24 -2.19 -32.95 2.24
C ASN A 24 -2.34 -31.43 2.46
N PRO A 25 -2.60 -30.96 3.69
CA PRO A 25 -2.90 -29.55 3.98
C PRO A 25 -1.79 -28.58 3.54
N CYS A 26 -0.55 -29.06 3.46
CA CYS A 26 0.58 -28.29 2.92
C CYS A 26 0.48 -28.05 1.40
N LYS A 27 0.02 -29.04 0.62
CA LYS A 27 -0.16 -28.92 -0.84
C LYS A 27 -1.34 -28.02 -1.17
N ALA A 28 -2.49 -28.22 -0.51
CA ALA A 28 -3.67 -27.38 -0.67
C ALA A 28 -3.38 -25.90 -0.37
N ARG A 29 -2.59 -25.62 0.69
CA ARG A 29 -2.14 -24.26 1.01
C ARG A 29 -1.27 -23.65 -0.09
N THR A 30 -0.38 -24.44 -0.68
CA THR A 30 0.53 -23.97 -1.74
C THR A 30 -0.24 -23.66 -3.03
N GLU A 31 -1.20 -24.49 -3.40
CA GLU A 31 -2.07 -24.27 -4.57
C GLU A 31 -2.96 -23.04 -4.40
N ALA A 32 -3.54 -22.84 -3.22
CA ALA A 32 -4.32 -21.64 -2.92
C ALA A 32 -3.48 -20.36 -3.03
N VAL A 33 -2.23 -20.37 -2.54
CA VAL A 33 -1.31 -19.23 -2.70
C VAL A 33 -1.01 -18.97 -4.16
N LEU A 34 -0.78 -20.01 -4.96
CA LEU A 34 -0.52 -19.88 -6.39
C LEU A 34 -1.73 -19.35 -7.16
N GLN A 35 -2.94 -19.77 -6.82
CA GLN A 35 -4.17 -19.26 -7.41
C GLN A 35 -4.34 -17.76 -7.12
N LEU A 36 -4.10 -17.32 -5.88
CA LEU A 36 -4.17 -15.91 -5.51
C LEU A 36 -3.12 -15.06 -6.21
N GLN A 37 -1.90 -15.59 -6.38
CA GLN A 37 -0.85 -14.93 -7.16
C GLN A 37 -1.27 -14.73 -8.62
N LYS A 38 -1.82 -15.78 -9.26
CA LYS A 38 -2.35 -15.71 -10.62
C LYS A 38 -3.52 -14.73 -10.74
N GLN A 39 -4.43 -14.71 -9.77
CA GLN A 39 -5.53 -13.77 -9.72
C GLN A 39 -5.03 -12.32 -9.67
N ALA A 40 -4.02 -12.05 -8.82
CA ALA A 40 -3.38 -10.74 -8.74
C ALA A 40 -2.68 -10.35 -10.06
N GLU A 41 -1.93 -11.28 -10.67
CA GLU A 41 -1.24 -11.09 -11.96
C GLU A 41 -2.21 -10.74 -13.08
N ASN A 42 -3.29 -11.50 -13.22
CA ASN A 42 -4.33 -11.25 -14.21
C ASN A 42 -4.98 -9.89 -13.98
N TRP A 43 -5.37 -9.60 -12.73
CA TRP A 43 -6.02 -8.35 -12.38
C TRP A 43 -5.11 -7.13 -12.66
N ILE A 44 -3.82 -7.19 -12.32
CA ILE A 44 -2.87 -6.12 -12.65
C ILE A 44 -2.75 -5.96 -14.16
N THR A 45 -2.59 -7.07 -14.89
CA THR A 45 -2.44 -7.01 -16.36
C THR A 45 -3.66 -6.35 -17.01
N GLU A 46 -4.86 -6.67 -16.51
CA GLU A 46 -6.12 -6.11 -16.99
C GLU A 46 -6.37 -4.66 -16.54
N ASN A 47 -5.89 -4.25 -15.36
CA ASN A 47 -6.29 -2.96 -14.75
C ASN A 47 -5.16 -1.93 -14.61
N ALA A 48 -3.89 -2.31 -14.74
CA ALA A 48 -2.76 -1.39 -14.55
C ALA A 48 -2.74 -0.24 -15.56
N HIS A 49 -3.29 -0.45 -16.76
CA HIS A 49 -3.40 0.60 -17.76
C HIS A 49 -4.41 1.70 -17.35
N LEU A 50 -5.44 1.35 -16.57
CA LEU A 50 -6.49 2.25 -16.07
C LEU A 50 -6.03 3.15 -14.91
N GLY A 51 -4.87 2.85 -14.31
CA GLY A 51 -4.38 3.55 -13.12
C GLY A 51 -2.86 3.69 -13.08
N ILE A 52 -2.34 3.90 -11.88
CA ILE A 52 -0.92 4.00 -11.58
C ILE A 52 -0.56 2.88 -10.64
N TYR A 53 0.35 2.01 -11.06
CA TYR A 53 0.89 0.96 -10.22
C TYR A 53 2.23 1.39 -9.64
N ILE A 54 2.33 1.30 -8.31
CA ILE A 54 3.57 1.52 -7.56
C ILE A 54 3.95 0.21 -6.89
N LYS A 55 5.10 -0.35 -7.27
CA LYS A 55 5.64 -1.56 -6.69
C LYS A 55 6.28 -1.28 -5.33
N GLY A 56 6.04 -2.16 -4.38
CA GLY A 56 6.56 -2.14 -3.02
C GLY A 56 5.45 -2.44 -2.01
N ASN A 57 5.71 -3.33 -1.05
CA ASN A 57 4.72 -3.66 -0.03
C ASN A 57 4.44 -2.44 0.86
N VAL A 58 3.23 -1.91 0.80
CA VAL A 58 2.87 -0.69 1.55
C VAL A 58 2.86 -0.99 3.05
N PRO A 59 3.55 -0.21 3.90
CA PRO A 59 3.45 -0.34 5.35
C PRO A 59 2.01 -0.08 5.84
N SER A 60 1.57 -0.78 6.88
CA SER A 60 0.17 -0.70 7.35
C SER A 60 -0.01 -0.85 8.86
N SER A 61 1.08 -0.90 9.62
CA SER A 61 1.08 -1.09 11.08
C SER A 61 0.73 0.22 11.82
N LYS A 62 -0.20 0.17 12.77
CA LYS A 62 -0.67 1.34 13.59
C LYS A 62 0.41 2.03 14.43
N ASN A 63 1.52 1.34 14.74
CA ASN A 63 2.58 1.85 15.62
C ASN A 63 3.89 2.09 14.86
N SER A 64 3.79 2.52 13.60
CA SER A 64 4.94 2.79 12.75
C SER A 64 5.72 4.05 13.13
N LYS A 65 5.48 4.66 14.30
CA LYS A 65 6.33 5.74 14.80
C LYS A 65 7.20 5.25 15.96
N GLU A 66 8.50 5.41 15.78
CA GLU A 66 9.53 5.07 16.75
C GLU A 66 10.02 6.35 17.44
N ILE A 67 10.46 6.23 18.70
CA ILE A 67 11.13 7.34 19.38
C ILE A 67 12.56 7.41 18.82
N GLY A 68 12.79 8.38 17.95
CA GLY A 68 14.12 8.76 17.50
C GLY A 68 14.77 9.70 18.50
N MET A 69 16.10 9.74 18.46
CA MET A 69 16.90 10.68 19.26
C MET A 69 17.81 11.46 18.32
N TYR A 70 17.86 12.77 18.51
CA TYR A 70 18.86 13.62 17.85
C TYR A 70 19.59 14.47 18.89
N LYS A 71 20.85 14.77 18.61
CA LYS A 71 21.69 15.57 19.50
C LYS A 71 21.87 16.97 18.91
N LYS A 72 21.71 18.00 19.73
CA LYS A 72 21.94 19.39 19.33
C LYS A 72 22.74 20.11 20.41
N TYR A 73 23.70 20.94 19.99
CA TYR A 73 24.38 21.86 20.88
C TYR A 73 23.41 22.96 21.32
N VAL A 74 23.27 23.11 22.63
CA VAL A 74 22.49 24.18 23.27
C VAL A 74 23.40 25.01 24.17
N PRO A 75 23.11 26.30 24.39
CA PRO A 75 23.90 27.13 25.31
C PRO A 75 24.00 26.46 26.69
N ASP A 76 25.20 26.54 27.28
CA ASP A 76 25.46 26.03 28.62
C ASP A 76 24.89 27.02 29.65
N PRO A 77 23.88 26.63 30.44
CA PRO A 77 23.28 27.53 31.43
C PRO A 77 24.22 27.79 32.62
N ASP A 78 25.16 26.89 32.89
CA ASP A 78 26.10 26.97 34.02
C ASP A 78 27.42 27.65 33.60
N ASN A 79 27.74 27.65 32.30
CA ASN A 79 28.89 28.35 31.73
C ASN A 79 28.52 29.12 30.43
N PRO A 80 27.90 30.30 30.53
CA PRO A 80 27.48 31.08 29.36
C PRO A 80 28.62 31.58 28.45
N MET A 81 29.89 31.48 28.90
CA MET A 81 31.06 31.78 28.06
C MET A 81 31.51 30.59 27.19
N ASN A 82 30.94 29.40 27.40
CA ASN A 82 31.15 28.25 26.52
C ASN A 82 30.47 28.48 25.15
N THR A 83 31.26 28.91 24.17
CA THR A 83 30.80 29.17 22.80
C THR A 83 30.41 27.91 22.02
N LYS A 84 30.84 26.72 22.46
CA LYS A 84 30.43 25.44 21.85
C LYS A 84 29.09 24.93 22.39
N GLY A 85 28.68 25.38 23.57
CA GLY A 85 27.49 24.87 24.26
C GLY A 85 27.64 23.43 24.80
N ILE A 86 26.53 22.85 25.26
CA ILE A 86 26.42 21.47 25.71
C ILE A 86 25.64 20.66 24.67
N LEU A 87 26.10 19.44 24.39
CA LEU A 87 25.37 18.50 23.54
C LEU A 87 24.18 17.92 24.32
N LYS A 88 22.96 18.30 23.95
CA LYS A 88 21.72 17.80 24.57
C LYS A 88 20.97 16.87 23.62
N GLU A 89 20.42 15.81 24.21
CA GLU A 89 19.59 14.82 23.51
C GLU A 89 18.12 15.25 23.50
N PHE A 90 17.49 15.16 22.34
CA PHE A 90 16.09 15.47 22.11
C PHE A 90 15.41 14.25 21.49
N HIS A 91 14.25 13.89 22.02
CA HIS A 91 13.43 12.78 21.52
C HIS A 91 12.42 13.29 20.49
N THR A 92 12.23 12.57 19.39
CA THR A 92 11.22 12.87 18.36
C THR A 92 10.50 11.62 17.93
N LEU A 93 9.24 11.76 17.51
CA LEU A 93 8.53 10.68 16.82
C LEU A 93 9.00 10.64 15.37
N GLN A 94 9.52 9.50 14.95
CA GLN A 94 9.98 9.27 13.58
C GLN A 94 9.26 8.09 12.95
N ASP A 95 9.14 8.07 11.63
CA ASP A 95 8.63 6.90 10.92
C ASP A 95 9.53 5.67 11.14
N SER A 96 8.91 4.50 11.13
CA SER A 96 9.56 3.20 11.29
C SER A 96 10.50 2.93 10.14
N ALA A 97 11.48 2.06 10.38
CA ALA A 97 12.44 1.66 9.35
C ALA A 97 11.75 1.20 8.06
N THR A 98 10.69 0.39 8.16
CA THR A 98 9.93 -0.12 7.00
C THR A 98 9.25 1.00 6.21
N THR A 99 8.72 2.03 6.89
CA THR A 99 8.04 3.14 6.21
C THR A 99 9.04 4.03 5.50
N LYS A 100 10.17 4.33 6.16
CA LYS A 100 11.29 5.07 5.54
C LYS A 100 11.85 4.35 4.32
N GLU A 101 12.07 3.04 4.43
CA GLU A 101 12.55 2.20 3.34
C GLU A 101 11.55 2.19 2.17
N TYR A 102 10.26 1.97 2.44
CA TYR A 102 9.22 2.03 1.42
C TYR A 102 9.21 3.39 0.70
N ARG A 103 9.24 4.51 1.45
CA ARG A 103 9.30 5.85 0.85
C ARG A 103 10.53 5.99 -0.04
N LEU A 104 11.71 5.62 0.45
CA LEU A 104 12.98 5.75 -0.29
C LEU A 104 12.97 4.93 -1.59
N VAL A 105 12.57 3.65 -1.53
CA VAL A 105 12.60 2.71 -2.66
C VAL A 105 11.50 3.03 -3.68
N SER A 106 10.31 3.41 -3.23
CA SER A 106 9.18 3.67 -4.13
C SER A 106 9.23 5.07 -4.74
N ARG A 107 9.87 6.07 -4.11
CA ARG A 107 9.89 7.48 -4.53
C ARG A 107 10.16 7.71 -6.03
N PRO A 108 11.13 7.05 -6.69
CA PRO A 108 11.34 7.22 -8.12
C PRO A 108 10.09 6.90 -8.95
N GLN A 109 9.40 5.80 -8.61
CA GLN A 109 8.17 5.38 -9.31
C GLN A 109 7.05 6.41 -9.14
N TRP A 110 6.94 7.05 -7.97
CA TRP A 110 5.99 8.14 -7.75
C TRP A 110 6.34 9.36 -8.61
N ILE A 111 7.59 9.76 -8.63
CA ILE A 111 8.01 10.92 -9.44
C ILE A 111 7.71 10.69 -10.93
N ASP A 112 8.02 9.49 -11.44
CA ASP A 112 7.82 9.13 -12.84
C ASP A 112 6.33 9.11 -13.23
N ASN A 113 5.46 8.63 -12.34
CA ASN A 113 4.03 8.50 -12.59
C ASN A 113 3.22 9.79 -12.33
N LYS A 114 3.83 10.83 -11.74
CA LYS A 114 3.18 12.11 -11.43
C LYS A 114 2.48 12.72 -12.64
N ARG A 115 3.13 12.72 -13.81
CA ARG A 115 2.57 13.31 -15.04
C ARG A 115 1.31 12.55 -15.49
N LYS A 116 1.35 11.22 -15.42
CA LYS A 116 0.20 10.36 -15.73
C LYS A 116 -0.96 10.66 -14.79
N PHE A 117 -0.70 10.81 -13.49
CA PHE A 117 -1.74 11.15 -12.52
C PHE A 117 -2.42 12.48 -12.83
N LYS A 118 -1.64 13.54 -13.08
CA LYS A 118 -2.20 14.86 -13.38
C LYS A 118 -3.11 14.85 -14.60
N SER A 119 -2.71 14.13 -15.65
CA SER A 119 -3.55 13.91 -16.84
C SER A 119 -4.85 13.17 -16.52
N LEU A 120 -4.82 12.16 -15.64
CA LEU A 120 -6.02 11.43 -15.23
C LEU A 120 -6.97 12.26 -14.36
N SER A 121 -6.43 13.20 -13.59
CA SER A 121 -7.20 14.10 -12.72
C SER A 121 -7.68 15.39 -13.41
N GLU A 122 -7.23 15.66 -14.63
CA GLU A 122 -7.50 16.92 -15.31
C GLU A 122 -9.01 17.08 -15.59
N GLY A 123 -9.55 18.25 -15.23
CA GLY A 123 -10.98 18.56 -15.39
C GLY A 123 -11.91 17.93 -14.35
N LEU A 124 -11.39 17.14 -13.40
CA LEU A 124 -12.20 16.60 -12.31
C LEU A 124 -12.43 17.63 -11.21
N LYS A 125 -13.57 17.50 -10.53
CA LYS A 125 -13.90 18.33 -9.37
C LYS A 125 -13.21 17.79 -8.13
N MET A 126 -12.80 18.71 -7.27
CA MET A 126 -12.23 18.39 -5.96
C MET A 126 -13.35 18.11 -4.94
N PRO A 127 -13.12 17.24 -3.93
CA PRO A 127 -11.92 16.42 -3.74
C PRO A 127 -11.83 15.28 -4.77
N LEU A 128 -10.60 14.91 -5.15
CA LEU A 128 -10.39 13.79 -6.06
C LEU A 128 -10.76 12.48 -5.37
N ASN A 129 -11.66 11.73 -6.00
CA ASN A 129 -11.95 10.36 -5.59
C ASN A 129 -10.84 9.45 -6.15
N VAL A 130 -9.98 8.94 -5.28
CA VAL A 130 -8.87 8.06 -5.68
C VAL A 130 -9.09 6.70 -5.05
N GLU A 131 -9.28 5.68 -5.88
CA GLU A 131 -9.37 4.29 -5.47
C GLU A 131 -7.97 3.71 -5.26
N PHE A 132 -7.75 3.11 -4.08
CA PHE A 132 -6.53 2.41 -3.72
C PHE A 132 -6.82 0.90 -3.65
N THR A 133 -6.18 0.16 -4.55
CA THR A 133 -6.19 -1.31 -4.55
C THR A 133 -4.84 -1.80 -4.06
N PHE A 134 -4.83 -2.51 -2.93
CA PHE A 134 -3.59 -2.97 -2.29
C PHE A 134 -3.27 -4.41 -2.67
N ILE A 135 -2.01 -4.63 -3.05
CA ILE A 135 -1.47 -5.96 -3.33
C ILE A 135 -0.46 -6.27 -2.25
N ARG A 136 -0.79 -7.22 -1.37
CA ARG A 136 0.01 -7.55 -0.19
C ARG A 136 0.94 -8.72 -0.45
N ASP A 137 2.11 -8.68 0.16
CA ASP A 137 3.05 -9.81 0.17
C ASP A 137 2.59 -10.99 1.05
N SER A 138 1.62 -10.75 1.93
CA SER A 138 1.17 -11.67 2.96
C SER A 138 -0.27 -11.42 3.35
N MET A 139 -0.95 -12.49 3.80
CA MET A 139 -2.34 -12.47 4.28
C MET A 139 -2.49 -11.95 5.72
N ARG A 140 -1.52 -11.16 6.19
CA ARG A 140 -1.60 -10.58 7.54
C ARG A 140 -2.70 -9.53 7.53
N ARG A 141 -3.48 -9.49 8.62
CA ARG A 141 -4.48 -8.44 8.82
C ARG A 141 -3.77 -7.09 8.81
N PHE A 142 -4.37 -6.14 8.12
CA PHE A 142 -3.85 -4.78 8.06
C PHE A 142 -4.98 -3.77 8.08
N ASP A 143 -4.61 -2.54 8.43
CA ASP A 143 -5.50 -1.41 8.52
C ASP A 143 -5.39 -0.55 7.24
N TYR A 144 -6.51 -0.38 6.53
CA TYR A 144 -6.55 0.41 5.29
C TYR A 144 -6.14 1.88 5.51
N HIS A 145 -6.59 2.49 6.59
CA HIS A 145 -6.31 3.90 6.88
C HIS A 145 -4.80 4.16 7.00
N ASN A 146 -4.05 3.26 7.66
CA ASN A 146 -2.60 3.40 7.76
C ASN A 146 -1.92 3.27 6.40
N ALA A 147 -2.35 2.30 5.59
CA ALA A 147 -1.76 2.07 4.29
C ALA A 147 -2.02 3.26 3.34
N VAL A 148 -3.24 3.80 3.35
CA VAL A 148 -3.58 4.99 2.57
C VAL A 148 -2.86 6.22 3.08
N GLN A 149 -2.71 6.42 4.39
CA GLN A 149 -1.97 7.55 4.94
C GLN A 149 -0.53 7.59 4.40
N VAL A 150 0.16 6.44 4.35
CA VAL A 150 1.52 6.38 3.76
C VAL A 150 1.50 6.76 2.28
N CYS A 151 0.51 6.29 1.51
CA CYS A 151 0.40 6.66 0.11
C CYS A 151 0.07 8.15 -0.07
N ALA A 152 -0.82 8.70 0.75
CA ALA A 152 -1.25 10.09 0.70
C ALA A 152 -0.08 11.05 1.05
N ASP A 153 0.67 10.75 2.12
CA ASP A 153 1.90 11.49 2.47
C ASP A 153 2.86 11.56 1.26
N VAL A 154 3.10 10.44 0.60
CA VAL A 154 4.01 10.37 -0.56
C VAL A 154 3.43 11.10 -1.78
N MET A 155 2.10 11.08 -1.96
CA MET A 155 1.42 11.85 -3.02
C MET A 155 1.60 13.35 -2.81
N VAL A 156 1.47 13.85 -1.58
CA VAL A 156 1.72 15.26 -1.22
C VAL A 156 3.20 15.60 -1.43
N GLU A 157 4.12 14.79 -0.89
CA GLU A 157 5.56 14.99 -1.06
C GLU A 157 6.01 15.03 -2.53
N CYS A 158 5.41 14.19 -3.37
CA CYS A 158 5.70 14.14 -4.81
C CYS A 158 4.90 15.17 -5.61
N GLY A 159 3.96 15.91 -4.98
CA GLY A 159 3.16 16.96 -5.58
C GLY A 159 2.11 16.48 -6.58
N TYR A 160 1.52 15.31 -6.31
CA TYR A 160 0.32 14.81 -7.01
C TYR A 160 -0.89 15.66 -6.66
N ILE A 161 -1.04 15.94 -5.37
CA ILE A 161 -2.07 16.77 -4.74
C ILE A 161 -1.37 17.82 -3.87
N THR A 162 -2.09 18.89 -3.51
CA THR A 162 -1.55 19.96 -2.66
C THR A 162 -1.44 19.52 -1.21
N ASP A 163 -2.46 18.81 -0.73
CA ASP A 163 -2.58 18.31 0.64
C ASP A 163 -3.46 17.05 0.62
N ASP A 164 -3.47 16.26 1.70
CA ASP A 164 -4.28 15.03 1.83
C ASP A 164 -5.61 15.22 2.57
N GLU A 165 -5.91 16.46 2.97
CA GLU A 165 -7.15 16.81 3.64
C GLU A 165 -8.41 16.67 2.76
N THR A 166 -9.57 16.80 3.39
CA THR A 166 -10.90 16.54 2.81
C THR A 166 -11.24 17.38 1.59
N CYS A 167 -10.56 18.50 1.38
CA CYS A 167 -10.75 19.38 0.22
C CYS A 167 -10.06 18.84 -1.04
N TYR A 168 -9.02 18.01 -0.89
CA TYR A 168 -8.16 17.60 -1.99
C TYR A 168 -8.27 16.12 -2.33
N LEU A 169 -8.37 15.25 -1.33
CA LEU A 169 -8.36 13.81 -1.52
C LEU A 169 -9.51 13.13 -0.78
N LYS A 170 -10.22 12.26 -1.48
CA LYS A 170 -11.17 11.33 -0.91
C LYS A 170 -10.77 9.90 -1.27
N PRO A 171 -10.12 9.17 -0.35
CA PRO A 171 -9.73 7.79 -0.60
C PRO A 171 -10.95 6.87 -0.73
N VAL A 172 -10.92 6.00 -1.74
CA VAL A 172 -11.85 4.89 -1.94
C VAL A 172 -11.04 3.60 -1.88
N PHE A 173 -11.58 2.54 -1.27
CA PHE A 173 -10.86 1.27 -1.12
C PHE A 173 -11.37 0.27 -2.15
N GLY A 174 -10.46 -0.20 -2.99
CA GLY A 174 -10.73 -1.31 -3.91
C GLY A 174 -10.60 -2.66 -3.21
N GLU A 175 -10.55 -3.72 -4.02
CA GLU A 175 -10.28 -5.07 -3.54
C GLU A 175 -8.84 -5.21 -3.01
N VAL A 176 -8.55 -6.32 -2.32
CA VAL A 176 -7.20 -6.65 -1.85
C VAL A 176 -6.75 -7.94 -2.49
N PHE A 177 -5.56 -7.89 -3.08
CA PHE A 177 -4.91 -9.03 -3.71
C PHE A 177 -3.68 -9.45 -2.93
N TYR A 178 -3.24 -10.69 -3.14
CA TYR A 178 -2.08 -11.26 -2.47
C TYR A 178 -1.07 -11.77 -3.49
N SER A 179 0.08 -11.11 -3.56
CA SER A 179 1.22 -11.56 -4.35
C SER A 179 2.52 -11.00 -3.80
N LYS A 180 3.49 -11.89 -3.55
CA LYS A 180 4.83 -11.48 -3.05
C LYS A 180 5.64 -10.76 -4.11
N SER A 181 5.57 -11.20 -5.36
CA SER A 181 6.32 -10.64 -6.48
C SER A 181 5.80 -9.27 -6.90
N LEU A 182 4.49 -9.05 -6.73
CA LEU A 182 3.74 -7.89 -7.19
C LEU A 182 3.16 -7.05 -6.05
N ALA A 183 3.71 -7.19 -4.84
CA ALA A 183 3.29 -6.38 -3.72
C ALA A 183 3.44 -4.89 -4.06
N GLY A 184 2.41 -4.11 -3.78
CA GLY A 184 2.27 -2.78 -4.34
C GLY A 184 0.91 -2.15 -4.06
N VAL A 185 0.70 -1.00 -4.67
CA VAL A 185 -0.58 -0.30 -4.69
C VAL A 185 -0.90 0.13 -6.12
N VAL A 186 -2.16 -0.04 -6.51
CA VAL A 186 -2.71 0.54 -7.74
C VAL A 186 -3.65 1.66 -7.35
N MET A 187 -3.40 2.84 -7.90
CA MET A 187 -4.23 4.03 -7.71
C MET A 187 -5.01 4.32 -8.98
N LYS A 188 -6.32 4.50 -8.86
CA LYS A 188 -7.20 4.87 -9.97
C LYS A 188 -7.98 6.12 -9.61
N VAL A 189 -7.92 7.13 -10.48
CA VAL A 189 -8.73 8.34 -10.31
C VAL A 189 -10.14 8.03 -10.84
N LEU A 190 -11.14 8.16 -9.98
CA LEU A 190 -12.54 7.94 -10.33
C LEU A 190 -13.14 9.24 -10.88
N LYS A 191 -13.94 9.11 -11.95
CA LYS A 191 -14.58 10.23 -12.64
C LYS A 191 -16.01 10.44 -12.14
#